data_AF-A0A355B9D8-F1
#
_entry.id   AF-A0A355B9D8-F1
#
_cell.length_a   1.000
_cell.length_b   1.000
_cell.length_c   1.000
_cell.angle_alpha   90.00
_cell.angle_beta   90.00
_cell.angle_gamma   90.00
#
_symmetry.space_group_name_H-M   'P 1'
#
loop_
_entity.id
_entity.type
_entity.pdbx_description
1 polymer ?
#
loop_
_entity_poly.entity_id
_entity_poly.type
_entity_poly.pdbx_seq_one_letter_code
_entity_poly.pdbx_strand_id
1 'polypeptide(L)'
;IQAIAPFKITKAEVVVLSGYQKTDSYPMTQTDAFSFTTTIPKNKIYNQTFKYYVVIHSDDKSVTFPESNLGHPADWDFLAKFPYETEVVNADNSLVLFDACDKSTKFLWPNLWSVLNYKIETVAYKSSLKKDLRIYAEHLKINIPDLTFKILVPDVVKNDASALKNVTNLIVSGSSGNKVSQKIQVALQLKNGKVFGKNITLTSQKQEVGIALKDFVEVPLILLPRPYPDFQPYYFQSKSTNSFDVSEIEAVQISMGPGLTTDELNQNQELILDTIKLQ
;
A
#
# COMPACT_ATOMS: atom_id res chain seq x y z
N ILE A 1 2.59 7.03 -14.80
CA ILE A 1 4.06 7.30 -14.88
C ILE A 1 4.22 8.80 -14.90
N GLN A 2 5.07 9.36 -14.03
CA GLN A 2 5.45 10.77 -14.11
C GLN A 2 6.76 10.87 -14.89
N ALA A 3 6.76 11.63 -15.98
CA ALA A 3 7.96 11.88 -16.78
C ALA A 3 8.30 13.38 -16.70
N ILE A 4 9.49 13.69 -16.17
CA ILE A 4 10.02 15.06 -16.16
C ILE A 4 11.02 15.14 -17.32
N ALA A 5 10.61 15.78 -18.40
CA ALA A 5 11.49 16.05 -19.53
C ALA A 5 11.91 17.53 -19.52
N PRO A 6 13.20 17.86 -19.68
CA PRO A 6 13.65 19.25 -19.83
C PRO A 6 13.31 19.85 -21.20
N PHE A 7 12.58 19.13 -22.05
CA PHE A 7 12.21 19.49 -23.41
C PHE A 7 10.71 19.31 -23.63
N LYS A 8 10.14 20.05 -24.60
CA LYS A 8 8.72 19.94 -24.95
C LYS A 8 8.41 18.54 -25.47
N ILE A 9 7.47 17.85 -24.83
CA ILE A 9 7.01 16.53 -25.25
C ILE A 9 6.08 16.70 -26.45
N THR A 10 6.44 16.09 -27.59
CA THR A 10 5.62 16.10 -28.82
C THR A 10 4.72 14.88 -28.91
N LYS A 11 5.19 13.73 -28.43
CA LYS A 11 4.46 12.46 -28.41
C LYS A 11 4.99 11.58 -27.28
N ALA A 12 4.11 10.80 -26.67
CA ALA A 12 4.48 9.73 -25.76
C ALA A 12 3.81 8.43 -26.22
N GLU A 13 4.49 7.29 -26.09
CA GLU A 13 3.93 5.98 -26.43
C GLU A 13 4.45 4.87 -25.52
N VAL A 14 3.63 3.84 -25.38
CA VAL A 14 4.02 2.56 -24.77
C VAL A 14 4.37 1.59 -25.90
N VAL A 15 5.56 1.00 -25.83
CA VAL A 15 6.04 0.06 -26.84
C VAL A 15 6.15 -1.33 -26.23
N VAL A 16 5.41 -2.28 -26.78
CA VAL A 16 5.34 -3.67 -26.31
C VAL A 16 6.15 -4.55 -27.24
N LEU A 17 6.95 -5.44 -26.66
CA LEU A 17 7.71 -6.44 -27.41
C LEU A 17 6.76 -7.57 -27.84
N SER A 18 6.38 -7.61 -29.12
CA SER A 18 5.38 -8.55 -29.68
C SER A 18 6.00 -9.75 -30.41
N GLY A 19 7.33 -9.86 -30.47
CA GLY A 19 8.05 -11.00 -31.04
C GLY A 19 9.53 -10.69 -31.33
N TYR A 20 10.22 -11.59 -32.04
CA TYR A 20 11.62 -11.36 -32.46
C TYR A 20 11.71 -10.11 -33.34
N GLN A 21 12.36 -9.07 -32.82
CA GLN A 21 12.49 -7.75 -33.46
C GLN A 21 11.16 -7.09 -33.88
N LYS A 22 10.04 -7.47 -33.23
CA LYS A 22 8.73 -6.87 -33.47
C LYS A 22 8.26 -6.12 -32.26
N THR A 23 7.76 -4.91 -32.51
CA THR A 23 7.20 -4.04 -31.49
C THR A 23 5.82 -3.57 -31.91
N ASP A 24 4.92 -3.48 -30.93
CA ASP A 24 3.62 -2.86 -31.07
C ASP A 24 3.65 -1.55 -30.28
N SER A 25 3.36 -0.42 -30.94
CA SER A 25 3.39 0.90 -30.31
C SER A 25 1.98 1.43 -30.06
N TYR A 26 1.73 1.88 -28.84
CA TYR A 26 0.43 2.40 -28.38
C TYR A 26 0.60 3.86 -27.97
N PRO A 27 0.06 4.82 -28.74
CA PRO A 27 0.18 6.23 -28.41
C PRO A 27 -0.50 6.52 -27.07
N MET A 28 0.10 7.43 -26.30
CA MET A 28 -0.44 7.91 -25.04
C MET A 28 -1.14 9.26 -25.24
N THR A 29 -2.23 9.45 -24.52
CA THR A 29 -2.95 10.72 -24.43
C THR A 29 -2.51 11.48 -23.19
N GLN A 30 -2.23 12.77 -23.33
CA GLN A 30 -1.90 13.62 -22.19
C GLN A 30 -3.18 13.92 -21.38
N THR A 31 -3.12 13.68 -20.08
CA THR A 31 -4.24 13.88 -19.14
C THR A 31 -3.98 15.00 -18.14
N ASP A 32 -2.70 15.36 -17.92
CA ASP A 32 -2.26 16.47 -17.08
C ASP A 32 -0.85 16.92 -17.56
N ALA A 33 -0.27 17.95 -16.95
CA ALA A 33 1.02 18.53 -17.33
C ALA A 33 2.14 17.48 -17.52
N PHE A 34 2.19 16.47 -16.65
CA PHE A 34 3.19 15.38 -16.70
C PHE A 34 2.56 13.97 -16.59
N SER A 35 1.26 13.86 -16.89
CA SER A 35 0.52 12.59 -16.78
C SER A 35 0.03 12.15 -18.15
N PHE A 36 0.43 10.96 -18.57
CA PHE A 36 0.05 10.35 -19.84
C PHE A 36 -0.61 8.99 -19.59
N THR A 37 -1.62 8.66 -20.38
CA THR A 37 -2.36 7.39 -20.28
C THR A 37 -2.55 6.74 -21.64
N THR A 38 -2.60 5.41 -21.67
CA THR A 38 -2.98 4.64 -22.86
C THR A 38 -3.69 3.37 -22.43
N THR A 39 -4.42 2.73 -23.34
CA THR A 39 -5.10 1.47 -23.09
C THR A 39 -4.49 0.38 -23.96
N ILE A 40 -3.95 -0.65 -23.32
CA ILE A 40 -3.39 -1.81 -24.00
C ILE A 40 -4.50 -2.86 -24.17
N PRO A 41 -4.81 -3.29 -25.41
CA PRO A 41 -5.81 -4.33 -25.65
C PRO A 41 -5.46 -5.64 -24.94
N LYS A 42 -6.45 -6.31 -24.33
CA LYS A 42 -6.23 -7.57 -23.59
C LYS A 42 -5.58 -8.67 -24.45
N ASN A 43 -5.90 -8.73 -25.74
CA ASN A 43 -5.33 -9.69 -26.69
C ASN A 43 -3.85 -9.42 -27.04
N LYS A 44 -3.25 -8.36 -26.47
CA LYS A 44 -1.85 -7.98 -26.60
C LYS A 44 -1.04 -8.27 -25.33
N ILE A 45 -1.68 -8.86 -24.33
CA ILE A 45 -1.08 -9.30 -23.08
C ILE A 45 -1.03 -10.82 -23.10
N TYR A 46 0.15 -11.38 -23.39
CA TYR A 46 0.31 -12.81 -23.70
C TYR A 46 0.79 -13.65 -22.52
N ASN A 47 1.42 -13.03 -21.51
CA ASN A 47 2.10 -13.71 -20.41
C ASN A 47 1.58 -13.20 -19.07
N GLN A 48 1.91 -13.92 -17.99
CA GLN A 48 1.72 -13.48 -16.60
C GLN A 48 2.56 -12.24 -16.23
N THR A 49 3.36 -11.76 -17.18
CA THR A 49 4.22 -10.60 -17.04
C THR A 49 4.10 -9.76 -18.30
N PHE A 50 3.72 -8.50 -18.14
CA PHE A 50 3.66 -7.52 -19.21
C PHE A 50 4.93 -6.69 -19.22
N LYS A 51 5.68 -6.79 -20.33
CA LYS A 51 6.95 -6.08 -20.55
C LYS A 51 6.77 -4.99 -21.58
N TYR A 52 7.21 -3.78 -21.25
CA TYR A 52 7.03 -2.62 -22.11
C TYR A 52 8.12 -1.58 -21.91
N TYR A 53 8.32 -0.75 -22.93
CA TYR A 53 9.08 0.48 -22.86
C TYR A 53 8.14 1.68 -22.90
N VAL A 54 8.58 2.81 -22.37
CA VAL A 54 7.92 4.10 -22.58
C VAL A 54 8.84 4.97 -23.41
N VAL A 55 8.36 5.43 -24.55
CA VAL A 55 9.12 6.30 -25.45
C VAL A 55 8.54 7.69 -25.41
N ILE A 56 9.39 8.66 -25.10
CA ILE A 56 9.05 10.08 -25.11
C ILE A 56 9.76 10.72 -26.29
N HIS A 57 8.97 11.34 -27.16
CA HIS A 57 9.43 12.08 -28.32
C HIS A 57 9.50 13.57 -27.99
N SER A 58 10.59 14.20 -28.39
CA SER A 58 10.78 15.64 -28.48
C SER A 58 11.08 16.00 -29.94
N ASP A 59 11.17 17.29 -30.25
CA ASP A 59 11.30 17.78 -31.64
C ASP A 59 12.42 17.07 -32.43
N ASP A 60 13.58 16.80 -31.80
CA ASP A 60 14.75 16.22 -32.50
C ASP A 60 15.20 14.84 -31.98
N LYS A 61 14.51 14.26 -30.98
CA LYS A 61 14.99 13.03 -30.32
C LYS A 61 13.88 12.23 -29.65
N SER A 62 14.09 10.92 -29.61
CA SER A 62 13.32 9.98 -28.79
C SER A 62 14.17 9.48 -27.63
N VAL A 63 13.58 9.43 -26.44
CA VAL A 63 14.19 8.82 -25.25
C VAL A 63 13.31 7.68 -24.78
N THR A 64 13.90 6.51 -24.62
CA THR A 64 13.24 5.29 -24.17
C THR A 64 13.57 4.98 -22.71
N PHE A 65 12.54 4.84 -21.89
CA PHE A 65 12.60 4.48 -20.47
C PHE A 65 12.27 3.00 -20.27
N PRO A 66 12.85 2.34 -19.25
CA PRO A 66 13.44 2.93 -18.02
C PRO A 66 14.89 3.40 -18.11
N GLU A 67 15.69 2.89 -19.05
CA GLU A 67 17.14 3.15 -19.07
C GLU A 67 17.54 4.55 -19.55
N SER A 68 16.58 5.34 -20.05
CA SER A 68 16.81 6.67 -20.63
C SER A 68 17.71 6.64 -21.87
N ASN A 69 17.60 5.58 -22.68
CA ASN A 69 18.39 5.40 -23.90
C ASN A 69 17.83 6.24 -25.04
N LEU A 70 18.69 6.77 -25.90
CA LEU A 70 18.26 7.43 -27.13
C LEU A 70 17.73 6.40 -28.13
N GLY A 71 16.77 6.82 -28.95
CA GLY A 71 16.16 5.99 -30.01
C GLY A 71 14.89 5.26 -29.57
N HIS A 72 14.33 4.49 -30.48
CA HIS A 72 13.08 3.76 -30.37
C HIS A 72 13.33 2.24 -30.33
N PRO A 73 12.56 1.43 -29.56
CA PRO A 73 12.74 -0.02 -29.51
C PRO A 73 12.58 -0.80 -30.82
N ALA A 74 12.13 -0.13 -31.88
CA ALA A 74 12.01 -0.69 -33.22
C ALA A 74 13.25 -0.44 -34.08
N ASP A 75 14.17 0.42 -33.62
CA ASP A 75 15.38 0.75 -34.35
C ASP A 75 16.34 -0.44 -34.33
N TRP A 76 17.03 -0.65 -35.45
CA TRP A 76 17.93 -1.80 -35.63
C TRP A 76 19.14 -1.78 -34.68
N ASP A 77 19.53 -0.59 -34.21
CA ASP A 77 20.63 -0.31 -33.30
C ASP A 77 20.17 -0.04 -31.86
N PHE A 78 18.90 -0.34 -31.52
CA PHE A 78 18.41 -0.14 -30.16
C PHE A 78 19.05 -1.11 -29.17
N LEU A 79 19.75 -0.57 -28.17
CA LEU A 79 20.58 -1.35 -27.24
C LEU A 79 19.98 -1.58 -25.84
N ALA A 80 18.82 -0.99 -25.50
CA ALA A 80 18.27 -1.14 -24.15
C ALA A 80 17.85 -2.60 -23.89
N LYS A 81 18.11 -3.11 -22.69
CA LYS A 81 17.93 -4.53 -22.32
C LYS A 81 16.86 -4.75 -21.27
N PHE A 82 16.50 -3.70 -20.53
CA PHE A 82 15.64 -3.79 -19.36
C PHE A 82 14.35 -3.01 -19.60
N PRO A 83 13.28 -3.63 -20.12
CA PRO A 83 11.97 -3.00 -20.17
C PRO A 83 11.40 -2.83 -18.75
N TYR A 84 10.37 -1.99 -18.62
CA TYR A 84 9.48 -2.09 -17.47
C TYR A 84 8.82 -3.46 -17.46
N GLU A 85 8.61 -4.00 -16.27
CA GLU A 85 8.01 -5.30 -16.05
C GLU A 85 6.89 -5.15 -15.01
N THR A 86 5.70 -5.62 -15.34
CA THR A 86 4.55 -5.63 -14.44
C THR A 86 3.87 -7.00 -14.48
N GLU A 87 3.40 -7.48 -13.34
CA GLU A 87 2.71 -8.76 -13.26
C GLU A 87 1.26 -8.60 -13.72
N VAL A 88 0.79 -9.58 -14.50
CA VAL A 88 -0.59 -9.67 -14.96
C VAL A 88 -1.31 -10.63 -14.03
N VAL A 89 -2.09 -10.06 -13.12
CA VAL A 89 -2.86 -10.81 -12.13
C VAL A 89 -4.27 -11.08 -12.63
N ASN A 90 -4.89 -12.16 -12.16
CA ASN A 90 -6.31 -12.40 -12.39
C ASN A 90 -7.13 -11.34 -11.64
N ALA A 91 -8.24 -10.92 -12.25
CA ALA A 91 -9.21 -10.10 -11.54
C ALA A 91 -9.79 -10.93 -10.38
N ASP A 92 -9.57 -10.44 -9.16
CA ASP A 92 -10.24 -10.90 -7.94
C ASP A 92 -11.09 -9.74 -7.40
N ASN A 93 -12.18 -10.04 -6.72
CA ASN A 93 -13.01 -9.03 -6.05
C ASN A 93 -12.43 -8.63 -4.69
N SER A 94 -11.11 -8.73 -4.53
CA SER A 94 -10.41 -8.32 -3.32
C SER A 94 -9.46 -7.18 -3.61
N LEU A 95 -9.46 -6.17 -2.73
CA LEU A 95 -8.51 -5.06 -2.79
C LEU A 95 -7.46 -5.24 -1.71
N VAL A 96 -6.22 -5.56 -2.10
CA VAL A 96 -5.10 -5.72 -1.17
C VAL A 96 -4.62 -4.34 -0.71
N LEU A 97 -4.89 -4.00 0.54
CA LEU A 97 -4.46 -2.75 1.19
C LEU A 97 -3.02 -2.84 1.72
N PHE A 98 -2.57 -4.06 2.04
CA PHE A 98 -1.22 -4.33 2.50
C PHE A 98 -0.79 -5.75 2.12
N ASP A 99 0.45 -5.89 1.66
CA ASP A 99 1.16 -7.15 1.49
C ASP A 99 2.61 -6.96 1.96
N ALA A 100 3.08 -7.79 2.89
CA ALA A 100 4.43 -7.73 3.43
C ALA A 100 5.53 -8.00 2.39
N CYS A 101 5.19 -8.61 1.25
CA CYS A 101 6.08 -8.77 0.11
C CYS A 101 6.21 -7.48 -0.73
N ASP A 102 5.23 -6.59 -0.69
CA ASP A 102 5.21 -5.35 -1.46
C ASP A 102 6.14 -4.28 -0.87
N LYS A 103 7.22 -4.01 -1.63
CA LYS A 103 8.23 -3.00 -1.28
C LYS A 103 7.76 -1.56 -1.51
N SER A 104 6.66 -1.36 -2.22
CA SER A 104 6.11 -0.03 -2.53
C SER A 104 5.18 0.49 -1.42
N THR A 105 4.85 -0.35 -0.43
CA THR A 105 4.03 0.00 0.72
C THR A 105 4.57 1.26 1.43
N LYS A 106 3.70 2.26 1.57
CA LYS A 106 4.01 3.53 2.24
C LYS A 106 3.50 3.48 3.68
N PHE A 107 4.40 3.62 4.64
CA PHE A 107 4.04 3.63 6.05
C PHE A 107 4.18 5.03 6.67
N LEU A 108 3.32 5.36 7.62
CA LEU A 108 3.58 6.39 8.62
C LEU A 108 3.84 5.71 9.96
N TRP A 109 5.11 5.76 10.38
CA TRP A 109 5.54 5.18 11.64
C TRP A 109 5.40 6.18 12.80
N PRO A 110 5.15 5.69 14.02
CA PRO A 110 5.19 6.53 15.20
C PRO A 110 6.64 6.99 15.47
N ASN A 111 6.78 8.14 16.12
CA ASN A 111 8.06 8.60 16.65
C ASN A 111 8.02 8.51 18.18
N LEU A 112 8.17 7.30 18.71
CA LEU A 112 8.09 7.00 20.15
C LEU A 112 9.41 6.46 20.73
N TRP A 113 10.50 6.48 19.97
CA TRP A 113 11.80 5.90 20.36
C TRP A 113 12.37 6.45 21.67
N SER A 114 12.01 7.67 22.06
CA SER A 114 12.46 8.29 23.32
C SER A 114 11.69 7.81 24.55
N VAL A 115 10.52 7.19 24.37
CA VAL A 115 9.61 6.79 25.46
C VAL A 115 9.25 5.32 25.44
N LEU A 116 9.55 4.61 24.35
CA LEU A 116 9.15 3.23 24.12
C LEU A 116 10.25 2.46 23.39
N ASN A 117 10.63 1.31 23.94
CA ASN A 117 11.46 0.32 23.25
C ASN A 117 10.57 -0.55 22.35
N TYR A 118 10.55 -0.24 21.06
CA TYR A 118 9.86 -1.04 20.06
C TYR A 118 10.75 -1.32 18.85
N LYS A 119 10.40 -2.36 18.12
CA LYS A 119 11.14 -2.82 16.95
C LYS A 119 10.15 -3.10 15.82
N ILE A 120 10.52 -2.72 14.61
CA ILE A 120 9.78 -3.03 13.39
C ILE A 120 10.74 -3.72 12.44
N GLU A 121 10.37 -4.90 11.95
CA GLU A 121 11.19 -5.69 11.04
C GLU A 121 10.36 -6.32 9.93
N THR A 122 10.90 -6.37 8.72
CA THR A 122 10.38 -7.26 7.69
C THR A 122 11.22 -8.53 7.68
N VAL A 123 10.59 -9.67 7.96
CA VAL A 123 11.26 -10.97 8.02
C VAL A 123 10.91 -11.78 6.78
N ALA A 124 11.91 -12.24 6.04
CA ALA A 124 11.74 -13.08 4.86
C ALA A 124 12.00 -14.56 5.19
N TYR A 125 11.18 -15.46 4.68
CA TYR A 125 11.36 -16.90 4.86
C TYR A 125 11.91 -17.55 3.60
N LYS A 126 13.03 -18.25 3.75
CA LYS A 126 13.72 -18.92 2.64
C LYS A 126 12.85 -19.94 1.91
N SER A 127 11.92 -20.59 2.61
CA SER A 127 11.12 -21.70 2.09
C SER A 127 9.88 -21.30 1.32
N SER A 128 9.35 -20.08 1.49
CA SER A 128 8.04 -19.70 0.95
C SER A 128 8.05 -18.46 0.08
N LEU A 129 9.19 -17.77 -0.07
CA LEU A 129 9.29 -16.42 -0.65
C LEU A 129 8.37 -15.38 -0.01
N LYS A 130 7.67 -15.75 1.08
CA LYS A 130 6.81 -14.86 1.84
C LYS A 130 7.65 -14.02 2.79
N LYS A 131 7.11 -12.85 3.10
CA LYS A 131 7.63 -11.98 4.15
C LYS A 131 6.53 -11.73 5.17
N ASP A 132 6.95 -11.35 6.37
CA ASP A 132 6.06 -10.82 7.38
C ASP A 132 6.57 -9.45 7.83
N LEU A 133 5.65 -8.55 8.16
CA LEU A 133 5.94 -7.36 8.95
C LEU A 133 5.75 -7.72 10.43
N ARG A 134 6.81 -7.59 11.21
CA ARG A 134 6.82 -7.86 12.66
C ARG A 134 6.99 -6.57 13.43
N ILE A 135 6.14 -6.37 14.43
CA ILE A 135 6.19 -5.27 15.37
C ILE A 135 6.28 -5.87 16.76
N TYR A 136 7.26 -5.42 17.53
CA TYR A 136 7.47 -5.80 18.91
C TYR A 136 7.60 -4.57 19.79
N ALA A 137 7.03 -4.60 20.99
CA ALA A 137 7.28 -3.61 22.04
C ALA A 137 7.47 -4.32 23.38
N GLU A 138 8.42 -3.85 24.21
CA GLU A 138 8.69 -4.49 25.52
C GLU A 138 7.52 -4.36 26.50
N HIS A 139 6.80 -3.25 26.44
CA HIS A 139 5.55 -2.98 27.14
C HIS A 139 4.86 -1.78 26.48
N LEU A 140 3.58 -1.51 26.78
CA LEU A 140 2.89 -0.27 26.39
C LEU A 140 2.47 0.57 27.59
N LYS A 141 3.00 0.28 28.78
CA LYS A 141 2.78 1.07 30.00
C LYS A 141 3.54 2.41 29.97
N ILE A 142 3.05 3.33 29.15
CA ILE A 142 3.53 4.71 29.01
C ILE A 142 2.34 5.67 29.19
N ASN A 143 2.58 6.99 29.22
CA ASN A 143 1.52 7.98 29.47
C ASN A 143 0.35 7.89 28.47
N ILE A 144 0.67 7.63 27.20
CA ILE A 144 -0.30 7.34 26.14
C ILE A 144 -0.07 5.88 25.73
N PRO A 145 -0.83 4.92 26.29
CA PRO A 145 -0.55 3.50 26.15
C PRO A 145 -0.96 2.96 24.77
N ASP A 146 -0.33 3.50 23.72
CA ASP A 146 -0.63 3.16 22.34
C ASP A 146 0.64 3.15 21.48
N LEU A 147 0.71 2.13 20.62
CA LEU A 147 1.69 2.03 19.55
C LEU A 147 0.88 1.84 18.26
N THR A 148 0.73 2.94 17.54
CA THR A 148 -0.02 2.99 16.28
C THR A 148 0.89 3.31 15.12
N PHE A 149 0.66 2.64 14.00
CA PHE A 149 1.22 3.00 12.69
C PHE A 149 0.11 3.04 11.64
N LYS A 150 0.41 3.65 10.49
CA LYS A 150 -0.50 3.68 9.35
C LYS A 150 0.12 3.14 8.09
N ILE A 151 -0.71 2.51 7.26
CA ILE A 151 -0.41 2.07 5.91
C ILE A 151 -1.18 2.99 4.97
N LEU A 152 -0.49 3.77 4.16
CA LEU A 152 -1.12 4.72 3.23
C LEU A 152 -1.52 3.98 1.96
N VAL A 153 -2.79 4.08 1.59
CA VAL A 153 -3.39 3.37 0.46
C VAL A 153 -4.16 4.26 -0.55
N PRO A 154 -3.90 5.57 -0.69
CA PRO A 154 -4.71 6.42 -1.58
C PRO A 154 -4.59 6.00 -3.05
N ASP A 155 -3.40 5.54 -3.46
CA ASP A 155 -3.14 5.08 -4.83
C ASP A 155 -3.84 3.74 -5.11
N VAL A 156 -3.86 2.83 -4.13
CA VAL A 156 -4.49 1.50 -4.22
C VAL A 156 -6.00 1.63 -4.43
N VAL A 157 -6.66 2.40 -3.58
CA VAL A 157 -8.12 2.63 -3.63
C VAL A 157 -8.53 3.35 -4.92
N LYS A 158 -7.71 4.31 -5.38
CA LYS A 158 -7.98 5.05 -6.63
C LYS A 158 -7.82 4.17 -7.88
N ASN A 159 -6.80 3.31 -7.91
CA ASN A 159 -6.44 2.55 -9.10
C ASN A 159 -7.31 1.32 -9.32
N ASP A 160 -7.98 0.81 -8.29
CA ASP A 160 -8.87 -0.35 -8.39
C ASP A 160 -10.24 -0.11 -7.75
N ALA A 161 -10.92 0.93 -8.23
CA ALA A 161 -12.29 1.24 -7.83
C ALA A 161 -13.29 0.13 -8.21
N SER A 162 -12.94 -0.75 -9.14
CA SER A 162 -13.76 -1.91 -9.51
C SER A 162 -13.82 -2.96 -8.41
N ALA A 163 -12.70 -3.28 -7.75
CA ALA A 163 -12.62 -4.25 -6.67
C ALA A 163 -13.41 -3.81 -5.43
N LEU A 164 -13.69 -2.52 -5.28
CA LEU A 164 -14.49 -1.97 -4.18
C LEU A 164 -15.99 -2.29 -4.28
N LYS A 165 -16.47 -2.73 -5.45
CA LYS A 165 -17.88 -3.06 -5.65
C LYS A 165 -18.21 -4.33 -4.86
N ASN A 166 -19.06 -4.18 -3.84
CA ASN A 166 -19.57 -5.24 -2.97
C ASN A 166 -18.62 -5.72 -1.86
N VAL A 167 -17.57 -4.97 -1.55
CA VAL A 167 -16.75 -5.24 -0.36
C VAL A 167 -17.62 -5.12 0.89
N THR A 168 -17.57 -6.14 1.74
CA THR A 168 -18.33 -6.18 3.00
C THR A 168 -17.47 -6.49 4.22
N ASN A 169 -16.23 -6.94 4.02
CA ASN A 169 -15.32 -7.36 5.06
C ASN A 169 -13.92 -6.77 4.85
N LEU A 170 -13.23 -6.56 5.97
CA LEU A 170 -11.78 -6.44 6.02
C LEU A 170 -11.21 -7.77 6.49
N ILE A 171 -10.27 -8.33 5.74
CA ILE A 171 -9.55 -9.55 6.11
C ILE A 171 -8.14 -9.17 6.54
N VAL A 172 -7.77 -9.57 7.75
CA VAL A 172 -6.43 -9.34 8.33
C VAL A 172 -5.74 -10.69 8.50
N SER A 173 -4.64 -10.90 7.76
CA SER A 173 -3.81 -12.10 7.88
C SER A 173 -2.61 -11.82 8.76
N GLY A 174 -2.48 -12.55 9.86
CA GLY A 174 -1.42 -12.32 10.84
C GLY A 174 -1.45 -13.27 12.03
N SER A 175 -0.57 -13.00 12.99
CA SER A 175 -0.50 -13.71 14.27
C SER A 175 0.02 -12.81 15.40
N SER A 176 -0.08 -13.29 16.63
CA SER A 176 0.51 -12.67 17.82
C SER A 176 1.97 -13.06 18.05
N GLY A 177 2.65 -13.62 17.04
CA GLY A 177 4.03 -14.11 17.16
C GLY A 177 4.19 -15.15 18.26
N ASN A 178 5.08 -14.88 19.22
CA ASN A 178 5.36 -15.82 20.31
C ASN A 178 4.34 -15.73 21.46
N LYS A 179 3.44 -14.73 21.45
CA LYS A 179 2.37 -14.62 22.45
C LYS A 179 1.24 -15.58 22.11
N VAL A 180 0.53 -16.05 23.14
CA VAL A 180 -0.70 -16.85 22.98
C VAL A 180 -1.78 -16.05 22.24
N SER A 181 -1.91 -14.77 22.57
CA SER A 181 -2.78 -13.85 21.86
C SER A 181 -2.28 -12.40 21.93
N GLN A 182 -2.73 -11.59 20.97
CA GLN A 182 -2.49 -10.15 20.91
C GLN A 182 -3.78 -9.45 20.48
N LYS A 183 -4.26 -8.50 21.29
CA LYS A 183 -5.33 -7.59 20.88
C LYS A 183 -4.74 -6.46 20.06
N ILE A 184 -5.41 -6.12 18.96
CA ILE A 184 -5.10 -4.96 18.14
C ILE A 184 -6.40 -4.25 17.75
N GLN A 185 -6.34 -2.95 17.52
CA GLN A 185 -7.38 -2.23 16.79
C GLN A 185 -6.95 -2.09 15.34
N VAL A 186 -7.81 -2.52 14.43
CA VAL A 186 -7.65 -2.31 13.00
C VAL A 186 -8.71 -1.33 12.55
N ALA A 187 -8.27 -0.27 11.89
CA ALA A 187 -9.09 0.87 11.54
C ALA A 187 -8.84 1.34 10.10
N LEU A 188 -9.88 1.88 9.48
CA LEU A 188 -9.87 2.47 8.15
C LEU A 188 -10.08 3.98 8.30
N GLN A 189 -9.05 4.74 7.91
CA GLN A 189 -9.06 6.20 7.90
C GLN A 189 -9.56 6.69 6.53
N LEU A 190 -10.53 7.60 6.55
CA LEU A 190 -11.07 8.25 5.37
C LEU A 190 -10.41 9.62 5.12
N LYS A 191 -10.46 10.12 3.87
CA LYS A 191 -9.90 11.43 3.45
C LYS A 191 -10.37 12.64 4.26
N ASN A 192 -11.51 12.53 4.95
CA ASN A 192 -12.06 13.59 5.81
C ASN A 192 -11.60 13.48 7.28
N GLY A 193 -10.66 12.58 7.58
CA GLY A 193 -10.12 12.32 8.90
C GLY A 193 -11.03 11.52 9.83
N LYS A 194 -12.21 11.04 9.38
CA LYS A 194 -12.98 10.05 10.16
C LYS A 194 -12.27 8.70 10.11
N VAL A 195 -12.32 7.99 11.23
CA VAL A 195 -11.72 6.66 11.34
C VAL A 195 -12.75 5.71 11.91
N PHE A 196 -12.90 4.58 11.24
CA PHE A 196 -13.79 3.51 11.66
C PHE A 196 -12.92 2.30 11.97
N GLY A 197 -13.13 1.65 13.11
CA GLY A 197 -12.27 0.55 13.54
C GLY A 197 -12.97 -0.51 14.37
N LYS A 198 -12.26 -1.62 14.55
CA LYS A 198 -12.67 -2.75 15.36
C LYS A 198 -11.48 -3.32 16.11
N ASN A 199 -11.68 -3.64 17.38
CA ASN A 199 -10.71 -4.42 18.14
C ASN A 199 -10.86 -5.91 17.78
N ILE A 200 -9.76 -6.55 17.44
CA ILE A 200 -9.68 -7.99 17.18
C ILE A 200 -8.58 -8.62 18.02
N THR A 201 -8.64 -9.93 18.17
CA THR A 201 -7.62 -10.71 18.86
C THR A 201 -6.98 -11.68 17.86
N LEU A 202 -5.67 -11.58 17.69
CA LEU A 202 -4.86 -12.55 16.95
C LEU A 202 -4.33 -13.62 17.91
N THR A 203 -4.10 -14.82 17.40
CA THR A 203 -3.51 -15.95 18.14
C THR A 203 -2.09 -16.22 17.69
N SER A 204 -1.36 -17.09 18.39
CA SER A 204 0.01 -17.47 18.01
C SER A 204 0.10 -18.09 16.62
N GLN A 205 -0.94 -18.83 16.22
CA GLN A 205 -1.04 -19.39 14.88
C GLN A 205 -1.47 -18.32 13.87
N LYS A 206 -0.82 -18.33 12.71
CA LYS A 206 -1.14 -17.44 11.60
C LYS A 206 -2.52 -17.80 11.05
N GLN A 207 -3.38 -16.80 10.95
CA GLN A 207 -4.75 -16.97 10.47
C GLN A 207 -5.27 -15.71 9.78
N GLU A 208 -6.30 -15.88 8.95
CA GLU A 208 -7.10 -14.78 8.43
C GLU A 208 -8.26 -14.50 9.39
N VAL A 209 -8.37 -13.26 9.85
CA VAL A 209 -9.50 -12.77 10.63
C VAL A 209 -10.34 -11.87 9.75
N GLY A 210 -11.56 -12.32 9.44
CA GLY A 210 -12.55 -11.52 8.72
C GLY A 210 -13.37 -10.64 9.66
N ILE A 211 -13.49 -9.36 9.31
CA ILE A 211 -14.22 -8.36 10.09
C ILE A 211 -15.26 -7.71 9.17
N ALA A 212 -16.54 -7.87 9.49
CA ALA A 212 -17.58 -7.21 8.71
C ALA A 212 -17.48 -5.69 8.88
N LEU A 213 -17.48 -4.93 7.78
CA LEU A 213 -17.34 -3.47 7.80
C LEU A 213 -18.47 -2.78 8.57
N LYS A 214 -19.66 -3.39 8.60
CA LYS A 214 -20.79 -2.93 9.42
C LYS A 214 -20.52 -2.98 10.92
N ASP A 215 -19.56 -3.78 11.38
CA ASP A 215 -19.21 -3.93 12.80
C ASP A 215 -18.16 -2.91 13.24
N PHE A 216 -17.63 -2.12 12.30
CA PHE A 216 -16.71 -1.03 12.59
C PHE A 216 -17.46 0.11 13.24
N VAL A 217 -16.85 0.70 14.25
CA VAL A 217 -17.37 1.87 14.96
C VAL A 217 -16.41 3.03 14.80
N GLU A 218 -16.91 4.25 14.97
CA GLU A 218 -16.04 5.43 14.93
C GLU A 218 -15.02 5.35 16.07
N VAL A 219 -13.74 5.50 15.74
CA VAL A 219 -12.61 5.52 16.67
C VAL A 219 -11.78 6.78 16.42
N PRO A 220 -10.94 7.21 17.36
CA PRO A 220 -10.08 8.37 17.14
C PRO A 220 -9.05 8.13 16.04
N LEU A 221 -8.79 9.18 15.26
CA LEU A 221 -7.61 9.27 14.41
C LEU A 221 -6.38 9.47 15.28
N ILE A 222 -5.34 8.66 15.07
CA ILE A 222 -4.03 8.93 15.69
C ILE A 222 -3.26 9.91 14.81
N LEU A 223 -2.78 11.01 15.39
CA LEU A 223 -1.96 11.99 14.67
C LEU A 223 -0.52 11.49 14.57
N LEU A 224 -0.12 11.08 13.36
CA LEU A 224 1.23 10.60 13.03
C LEU A 224 1.89 11.45 11.93
N PRO A 225 3.21 11.73 12.02
CA PRO A 225 4.05 11.49 13.20
C PRO A 225 3.55 12.32 14.39
N ARG A 226 3.96 11.94 15.61
CA ARG A 226 3.49 12.60 16.85
C ARG A 226 3.71 14.12 16.72
N PRO A 227 2.65 14.94 16.85
CA PRO A 227 2.79 16.39 16.74
C PRO A 227 3.70 16.94 17.83
N TYR A 228 4.57 17.88 17.45
CA TYR A 228 5.35 18.68 18.39
C TYR A 228 4.66 20.04 18.59
N PRO A 229 4.67 20.62 19.81
CA PRO A 229 5.23 20.07 21.05
C PRO A 229 4.36 18.95 21.67
N ASP A 230 4.93 18.18 22.61
CA ASP A 230 4.32 16.95 23.15
C ASP A 230 2.98 17.12 23.88
N PHE A 231 2.57 18.35 24.20
CA PHE A 231 1.26 18.65 24.77
C PHE A 231 0.12 18.67 23.73
N GLN A 232 0.46 18.64 22.44
CA GLN A 232 -0.54 18.56 21.37
C GLN A 232 -1.33 17.25 21.49
N PRO A 233 -2.63 17.25 21.10
CA PRO A 233 -3.43 16.04 21.14
C PRO A 233 -2.80 14.91 20.34
N TYR A 234 -2.78 13.71 20.90
CA TYR A 234 -2.41 12.49 20.19
C TYR A 234 -3.59 11.93 19.37
N TYR A 235 -4.79 12.08 19.93
CA TYR A 235 -6.06 11.67 19.34
C TYR A 235 -6.75 12.86 18.69
N PHE A 236 -7.29 12.64 17.48
CA PHE A 236 -8.13 13.59 16.78
C PHE A 236 -9.49 12.95 16.46
N GLN A 237 -10.56 13.71 16.65
CA GLN A 237 -11.91 13.32 16.26
C GLN A 237 -12.40 14.28 15.17
N SER A 238 -12.62 13.76 13.96
CA SER A 238 -13.19 14.55 12.88
C SER A 238 -14.64 14.91 13.18
N LYS A 239 -15.02 16.16 12.88
CA LYS A 239 -16.40 16.64 13.00
C LYS A 239 -17.23 16.41 11.73
N SER A 240 -16.66 15.73 10.72
CA SER A 240 -17.37 15.45 9.48
C SER A 240 -18.62 14.58 9.74
N THR A 241 -19.70 14.90 9.05
CA THR A 241 -20.96 14.16 9.12
C THR A 241 -21.03 13.01 8.11
N ASN A 242 -20.00 12.82 7.28
CA ASN A 242 -20.02 11.76 6.28
C ASN A 242 -20.10 10.39 6.94
N SER A 243 -20.86 9.50 6.31
CA SER A 243 -20.88 8.07 6.63
C SER A 243 -19.60 7.39 6.17
N PHE A 244 -19.40 6.15 6.63
CA PHE A 244 -18.34 5.30 6.12
C PHE A 244 -18.52 5.03 4.62
N ASP A 245 -17.46 5.26 3.83
CA ASP A 245 -17.40 4.97 2.41
C ASP A 245 -16.02 4.37 2.10
N VAL A 246 -16.02 3.16 1.55
CA VAL A 246 -14.80 2.40 1.23
C VAL A 246 -13.95 3.10 0.16
N SER A 247 -14.57 3.87 -0.75
CA SER A 247 -13.87 4.62 -1.81
C SER A 247 -13.12 5.85 -1.28
N GLU A 248 -13.41 6.25 -0.05
CA GLU A 248 -12.79 7.37 0.63
C GLU A 248 -11.66 6.95 1.55
N ILE A 249 -11.30 5.67 1.62
CA ILE A 249 -10.18 5.18 2.42
C ILE A 249 -8.87 5.77 1.90
N GLU A 250 -8.08 6.34 2.81
CA GLU A 250 -6.73 6.84 2.53
C GLU A 250 -5.64 6.11 3.30
N ALA A 251 -5.97 5.50 4.44
CA ALA A 251 -5.02 4.74 5.23
C ALA A 251 -5.68 3.62 6.06
N VAL A 252 -4.90 2.58 6.34
CA VAL A 252 -5.20 1.59 7.38
C VAL A 252 -4.43 2.00 8.64
N GLN A 253 -5.11 2.15 9.77
CA GLN A 253 -4.54 2.44 11.08
C GLN A 253 -4.51 1.16 11.91
N ILE A 254 -3.32 0.77 12.37
CA ILE A 254 -3.11 -0.42 13.20
C ILE A 254 -2.57 0.02 14.55
N SER A 255 -3.27 -0.31 15.62
CA SER A 255 -2.94 0.11 16.99
C SER A 255 -2.81 -1.10 17.93
N MET A 256 -1.75 -1.16 18.71
CA MET A 256 -1.47 -2.25 19.66
C MET A 256 -1.83 -1.92 21.12
N GLY A 257 -2.39 -0.74 21.40
CA GLY A 257 -2.82 -0.32 22.74
C GLY A 257 -4.31 -0.48 23.06
N PRO A 258 -5.24 -0.07 22.18
CA PRO A 258 -6.67 -0.05 22.49
C PRO A 258 -7.23 -1.43 22.87
N GLY A 259 -7.97 -1.48 23.99
CA GLY A 259 -8.60 -2.71 24.49
C GLY A 259 -7.72 -3.61 25.36
N LEU A 260 -6.47 -3.20 25.63
CA LEU A 260 -5.61 -3.85 26.62
C LEU A 260 -5.97 -3.42 28.05
N THR A 261 -5.89 -4.35 28.99
CA THR A 261 -5.95 -4.07 30.43
C THR A 261 -4.63 -3.50 30.94
N THR A 262 -4.64 -2.91 32.14
CA THR A 262 -3.41 -2.39 32.79
C THR A 262 -2.32 -3.45 32.92
N ASP A 263 -2.70 -4.70 33.21
CA ASP A 263 -1.75 -5.81 33.32
C ASP A 263 -1.19 -6.21 31.95
N GLU A 264 -2.05 -6.28 30.92
CA GLU A 264 -1.63 -6.55 29.55
C GLU A 264 -0.68 -5.47 29.02
N LEU A 265 -0.88 -4.20 29.37
CA LEU A 265 -0.01 -3.09 28.99
C LEU A 265 1.41 -3.21 29.57
N ASN A 266 1.59 -3.93 30.67
CA ASN A 266 2.90 -4.14 31.29
C ASN A 266 3.66 -5.34 30.69
N GLN A 267 3.01 -6.13 29.82
CA GLN A 267 3.64 -7.24 29.12
C GLN A 267 4.19 -6.80 27.77
N ASN A 268 5.09 -7.59 27.20
CA ASN A 268 5.54 -7.40 25.83
C ASN A 268 4.36 -7.50 24.86
N GLN A 269 4.39 -6.75 23.76
CA GLN A 269 3.41 -6.83 22.69
C GLN A 269 4.09 -7.31 21.41
N GLU A 270 3.43 -8.17 20.65
CA GLU A 270 3.97 -8.70 19.41
C GLU A 270 2.86 -8.87 18.38
N LEU A 271 3.10 -8.34 17.18
CA LEU A 271 2.20 -8.39 16.05
C LEU A 271 2.98 -8.82 14.81
N ILE A 272 2.48 -9.84 14.12
CA ILE A 272 2.98 -10.28 12.82
C ILE A 272 1.86 -10.10 11.80
N LEU A 273 2.12 -9.34 10.74
CA LEU A 273 1.18 -9.11 9.63
C LEU A 273 1.75 -9.66 8.32
N ASP A 274 0.89 -10.30 7.53
CA ASP A 274 1.19 -10.80 6.18
C ASP A 274 0.48 -9.93 5.15
N THR A 275 -0.86 -9.91 5.23
CA THR A 275 -1.70 -9.17 4.29
C THR A 275 -2.89 -8.53 4.99
N ILE A 276 -3.38 -7.43 4.43
CA ILE A 276 -4.67 -6.83 4.76
C ILE A 276 -5.39 -6.59 3.45
N LYS A 277 -6.61 -7.10 3.31
CA LYS A 277 -7.40 -6.96 2.08
C LYS A 277 -8.87 -6.69 2.39
N LEU A 278 -9.54 -6.02 1.47
CA LEU A 278 -11.00 -5.82 1.46
C LEU A 278 -11.64 -6.89 0.58
N GLN A 279 -12.77 -7.46 1.00
CA GLN A 279 -13.53 -8.49 0.27
C GLN A 279 -15.04 -8.43 0.54
#